data_AF-A0A934HMG3-F1
#
_entry.id   AF-A0A934HMG3-F1
#
_cell.length_a   1.000
_cell.length_b   1.000
_cell.length_c   1.000
_cell.angle_alpha   90.00
_cell.angle_beta   90.00
_cell.angle_gamma   90.00
#
_symmetry.space_group_name_H-M   'P 1'
#
loop_
_entity.id
_entity.type
_entity.pdbx_description
1 polymer ?
#
loop_
_entity_poly.entity_id
_entity_poly.type
_entity_poly.pdbx_seq_one_letter_code
_entity_poly.pdbx_strand_id
1 'polypeptide(L)'
;MNAEDKKTFYLVSPFHQNPSGRSHHFWMLDEGQKWNGVARGIWRPKHSDDLVTGSALALHLTELDWTRTPFHDNRLKTGWVSRDGRFYGCPEKYHDTLAFCVLGVKVADLETLGWVRVQDSNRFVCEQRLSAEQKNYLTQNGFRVPEGF
;
A
#
# COMPACT_ATOMS: atom_id res chain seq x y z
N MET A 1 25.27 19.85 0.35
CA MET A 1 24.39 18.85 -0.27
C MET A 1 24.75 17.53 0.40
N ASN A 2 24.00 17.11 1.42
CA ASN A 2 24.32 15.89 2.14
C ASN A 2 23.98 14.72 1.23
N ALA A 3 24.95 13.82 1.01
CA ALA A 3 24.66 12.52 0.44
C ALA A 3 23.72 11.81 1.42
N GLU A 4 22.46 11.61 1.04
CA GLU A 4 21.61 10.72 1.81
C GLU A 4 22.17 9.30 1.63
N ASP A 5 22.64 8.71 2.73
CA ASP A 5 23.18 7.36 2.71
C ASP A 5 22.04 6.35 2.54
N LYS A 6 22.17 5.49 1.53
CA LYS A 6 21.23 4.38 1.31
C LYS A 6 21.18 3.49 2.55
N LYS A 7 19.99 2.98 2.86
CA LYS A 7 19.76 2.06 3.98
C LYS A 7 19.38 0.68 3.46
N THR A 8 19.81 -0.35 4.19
CA THR A 8 19.37 -1.72 3.94
C THR A 8 18.04 -1.96 4.65
N PHE A 9 17.01 -2.26 3.87
CA PHE A 9 15.70 -2.70 4.34
C PHE A 9 15.61 -4.22 4.22
N TYR A 10 14.88 -4.84 5.14
CA TYR A 10 14.67 -6.28 5.19
C TYR A 10 13.19 -6.60 5.04
N LEU A 11 12.87 -7.60 4.23
CA LEU A 11 11.51 -8.07 4.05
C LEU A 11 11.24 -9.21 5.04
N VAL A 12 10.57 -8.86 6.14
CA VAL A 12 10.42 -9.70 7.33
C VAL A 12 8.98 -10.16 7.50
N SER A 13 8.77 -11.46 7.74
CA SER A 13 7.52 -12.03 8.26
C SER A 13 7.70 -12.31 9.76
N PRO A 14 7.20 -11.43 10.66
CA PRO A 14 7.41 -11.56 12.09
C PRO A 14 6.58 -12.70 12.71
N PHE A 15 7.15 -13.40 13.69
CA PHE A 15 6.60 -14.63 14.28
C PHE A 15 5.15 -14.52 14.83
N HIS A 16 4.73 -13.34 15.29
CA HIS A 16 3.47 -13.16 16.05
C HIS A 16 2.25 -12.60 15.28
N GLN A 17 2.22 -12.67 13.94
CA GLN A 17 1.23 -11.90 13.16
C GLN A 17 0.27 -12.73 12.32
N ASN A 18 -0.16 -13.91 12.77
CA ASN A 18 -1.00 -14.71 11.87
C ASN A 18 -2.07 -15.63 12.47
N PRO A 19 -3.11 -15.10 13.13
CA PRO A 19 -4.31 -15.87 13.41
C PRO A 19 -5.06 -16.33 12.13
N SER A 20 -4.74 -15.76 10.95
CA SER A 20 -5.36 -16.08 9.66
C SER A 20 -4.55 -17.04 8.78
N GLY A 21 -3.35 -17.47 9.20
CA GLY A 21 -2.49 -18.37 8.41
C GLY A 21 -1.82 -17.75 7.17
N ARG A 22 -2.04 -16.47 6.84
CA ARG A 22 -1.35 -15.75 5.75
C ARG A 22 -0.04 -15.07 6.18
N SER A 23 1.11 -15.62 5.81
CA SER A 23 2.40 -14.98 6.12
C SER A 23 2.47 -13.60 5.45
N HIS A 24 2.39 -12.55 6.26
CA HIS A 24 2.47 -11.17 5.82
C HIS A 24 3.92 -10.69 6.00
N HIS A 25 4.54 -10.31 4.90
CA HIS A 25 5.88 -9.74 4.91
C HIS A 25 5.81 -8.22 4.94
N PHE A 26 6.74 -7.58 5.63
CA PHE A 26 6.83 -6.13 5.70
C PHE A 26 8.28 -5.69 5.54
N TRP A 27 8.48 -4.55 4.87
CA TRP A 27 9.78 -3.89 4.88
C TRP A 27 10.07 -3.29 6.26
N MET A 28 11.22 -3.64 6.82
CA MET A 28 11.67 -3.24 8.15
C MET A 28 13.15 -2.85 8.13
N LEU A 29 13.52 -1.92 9.02
CA LEU A 29 14.91 -1.64 9.36
C LEU A 29 15.35 -2.51 10.53
N ASP A 30 16.60 -2.95 10.48
CA ASP A 30 17.28 -3.59 11.60
C ASP A 30 17.84 -2.51 12.54
N GLU A 31 17.36 -2.47 13.78
CA GLU A 31 17.87 -1.58 14.83
C GLU A 31 18.45 -2.39 16.01
N GLY A 32 19.16 -3.48 15.69
CA GLY A 32 19.85 -4.33 16.66
C GLY A 32 18.93 -5.40 17.23
N GLN A 33 18.25 -5.09 18.35
CA GLN A 33 17.37 -6.02 19.06
C GLN A 33 15.90 -5.91 18.62
N LYS A 34 15.62 -5.07 17.62
CA LYS A 34 14.27 -4.80 17.15
C LYS A 34 14.22 -4.59 15.64
N TRP A 35 13.06 -4.88 15.08
CA TRP A 35 12.66 -4.48 13.75
C TRP A 35 11.84 -3.19 13.81
N ASN A 36 12.10 -2.25 12.88
CA ASN A 36 11.32 -1.03 12.73
C ASN A 36 10.60 -1.00 11.37
N GLY A 37 9.27 -1.17 11.38
CA GLY A 37 8.44 -1.24 10.17
C GLY A 37 8.24 0.12 9.51
N VAL A 38 8.78 0.30 8.31
CA VAL A 38 9.02 1.62 7.71
C VAL A 38 7.78 2.29 7.13
N ALA A 39 6.74 1.52 6.78
CA ALA A 39 5.47 2.05 6.28
C ALA A 39 4.43 2.34 7.37
N ARG A 40 4.57 1.73 8.57
CA ARG A 40 3.58 1.84 9.66
C ARG A 40 4.12 2.55 10.90
N GLY A 41 5.43 2.79 10.96
CA GLY A 41 6.10 3.27 12.18
C GLY A 41 5.97 2.29 13.35
N ILE A 42 5.80 0.99 13.07
CA ILE A 42 5.61 -0.04 14.10
C ILE A 42 6.96 -0.68 14.38
N TRP A 43 7.43 -0.52 15.62
CA TRP A 43 8.59 -1.25 16.10
C TRP A 43 8.18 -2.60 16.72
N ARG A 44 9.08 -3.59 16.67
CA ARG A 44 8.88 -4.92 17.26
C ARG A 44 10.20 -5.50 17.77
N PRO A 45 10.23 -6.19 18.92
CA PRO A 45 11.39 -6.99 19.30
C PRO A 45 11.68 -8.06 18.25
N LYS A 46 12.95 -8.37 18.01
CA LYS A 46 13.33 -9.52 17.17
C LYS A 46 13.00 -10.83 17.90
N HIS A 47 12.58 -11.82 17.14
CA HIS A 47 12.43 -13.20 17.60
C HIS A 47 13.30 -14.14 16.76
N SER A 48 13.72 -15.26 17.34
CA SER A 48 14.48 -16.30 16.62
C SER A 48 13.72 -16.87 15.43
N ASP A 49 12.39 -16.77 15.49
CA ASP A 49 11.46 -17.36 14.51
C ASP A 49 10.95 -16.32 13.50
N ASP A 50 11.51 -15.11 13.51
CA ASP A 50 11.25 -14.13 12.46
C ASP A 50 11.86 -14.61 11.13
N LEU A 51 11.08 -14.58 10.06
CA LEU A 51 11.54 -15.01 8.75
C LEU A 51 11.95 -13.79 7.91
N VAL A 52 13.24 -13.67 7.62
CA VAL A 52 13.75 -12.69 6.65
C VAL A 52 13.81 -13.35 5.28
N THR A 53 13.08 -12.81 4.31
CA THR A 53 12.92 -13.43 2.97
C THR A 53 13.44 -12.57 1.83
N GLY A 54 14.12 -11.49 2.16
CA GLY A 54 14.74 -10.58 1.21
C GLY A 54 15.33 -9.36 1.90
N SER A 55 16.17 -8.64 1.16
CA SER A 55 16.69 -7.34 1.55
C SER A 55 16.83 -6.45 0.31
N ALA A 56 16.85 -5.13 0.53
CA ALA A 56 17.04 -4.14 -0.53
C ALA A 56 17.81 -2.94 0.02
N LEU A 57 18.75 -2.43 -0.79
CA LEU A 57 19.45 -1.19 -0.51
C LEU A 57 18.73 -0.05 -1.24
N ALA A 58 18.10 0.85 -0.48
CA ALA A 58 17.28 1.92 -1.05
C ALA A 58 17.57 3.25 -0.37
N LEU A 59 17.37 4.34 -1.12
CA LEU A 59 17.36 5.68 -0.55
C LEU A 59 15.99 6.02 0.03
N HIS A 60 14.95 5.70 -0.75
CA HIS A 60 13.58 6.08 -0.46
C HIS A 60 12.66 4.86 -0.48
N LEU A 61 11.57 4.92 0.28
CA LEU A 61 10.61 3.82 0.41
C LEU A 61 9.95 3.43 -0.92
N THR A 62 9.87 4.37 -1.86
CA THR A 62 9.34 4.16 -3.22
C THR A 62 10.21 3.24 -4.09
N GLU A 63 11.46 2.97 -3.69
CA GLU A 63 12.36 2.07 -4.41
C GLU A 63 12.20 0.61 -3.99
N LEU A 64 11.45 0.36 -2.91
CA LEU A 64 11.23 -0.99 -2.39
C LEU A 64 10.13 -1.72 -3.18
N ASP A 65 10.26 -3.03 -3.33
CA ASP A 65 9.21 -3.85 -3.92
C ASP A 65 8.10 -4.15 -2.90
N TRP A 66 6.98 -3.45 -3.03
CA TRP A 66 5.83 -3.59 -2.11
C TRP A 66 4.86 -4.71 -2.50
N THR A 67 5.04 -5.38 -3.64
CA THR A 67 4.11 -6.43 -4.14
C THR A 67 4.02 -7.64 -3.21
N ARG A 68 5.04 -7.85 -2.37
CA ARG A 68 5.09 -8.93 -1.38
C ARG A 68 4.52 -8.52 -0.01
N THR A 69 4.06 -7.28 0.12
CA THR A 69 3.54 -6.73 1.37
C THR A 69 2.01 -6.61 1.34
N PRO A 70 1.34 -6.50 2.50
CA PRO A 70 -0.09 -6.26 2.53
C PRO A 70 -0.52 -4.93 1.91
N PHE A 71 0.39 -3.97 1.69
CA PHE A 71 0.05 -2.66 1.16
C PHE A 71 -0.18 -2.65 -0.36
N HIS A 72 -0.01 -3.79 -1.02
CA HIS A 72 -0.34 -3.98 -2.42
C HIS A 72 -0.98 -5.36 -2.61
N ASP A 73 -2.31 -5.42 -2.50
CA ASP A 73 -3.10 -6.64 -2.69
C ASP A 73 -4.41 -6.33 -3.41
N ASN A 74 -4.42 -6.59 -4.72
CA ASN A 74 -5.57 -6.36 -5.60
C ASN A 74 -6.75 -7.32 -5.36
N ARG A 75 -6.63 -8.26 -4.42
CA ARG A 75 -7.76 -9.10 -3.97
C ARG A 75 -8.61 -8.40 -2.91
N LEU A 76 -8.12 -7.30 -2.33
CA LEU A 76 -8.87 -6.48 -1.38
C LEU A 76 -9.91 -5.63 -2.10
N LYS A 77 -10.89 -5.11 -1.35
CA LYS A 77 -11.96 -4.26 -1.90
C LYS A 77 -11.74 -2.77 -1.69
N THR A 78 -10.61 -2.41 -1.07
CA THR A 78 -10.24 -1.05 -0.70
C THR A 78 -8.93 -0.68 -1.38
N GLY A 79 -8.77 0.58 -1.77
CA GLY A 79 -7.57 1.03 -2.49
C GLY A 79 -7.83 2.20 -3.43
N TRP A 80 -7.08 2.23 -4.53
CA TRP A 80 -7.12 3.29 -5.53
C TRP A 80 -7.44 2.73 -6.93
N VAL A 81 -8.27 3.45 -7.69
CA VAL A 81 -8.54 3.16 -9.11
C VAL A 81 -8.03 4.32 -9.95
N SER A 82 -7.10 4.02 -10.85
CA SER A 82 -6.56 5.00 -11.79
C SER A 82 -7.56 5.40 -12.87
N ARG A 83 -7.24 6.45 -13.64
CA ARG A 83 -8.08 6.99 -14.71
C ARG A 83 -8.40 5.97 -15.81
N ASP A 84 -7.51 5.03 -16.06
CA ASP A 84 -7.67 3.92 -17.02
C ASP A 84 -8.38 2.70 -16.40
N GLY A 85 -8.91 2.80 -15.18
CA GLY A 85 -9.69 1.75 -14.52
C GLY A 85 -8.87 0.67 -13.83
N ARG A 86 -7.54 0.80 -13.77
CA ARG A 86 -6.69 -0.15 -13.05
C ARG A 86 -6.81 0.04 -11.53
N PHE A 87 -7.04 -1.06 -10.83
CA PHE A 87 -7.15 -1.08 -9.37
C PHE A 87 -5.82 -1.45 -8.70
N TYR A 88 -5.54 -0.74 -7.61
CA TYR A 88 -4.44 -0.97 -6.70
C TYR A 88 -5.02 -1.14 -5.30
N GLY A 89 -5.02 -2.37 -4.80
CA GLY A 89 -5.65 -2.70 -3.53
C GLY A 89 -4.73 -2.55 -2.34
N CYS A 90 -5.28 -2.07 -1.21
CA CYS A 90 -4.59 -2.01 0.08
C CYS A 90 -5.62 -2.13 1.22
N PRO A 91 -5.22 -2.42 2.46
CA PRO A 91 -6.16 -2.44 3.57
C PRO A 91 -6.70 -1.03 3.84
N GLU A 92 -7.92 -0.95 4.35
CA GLU A 92 -8.72 0.29 4.51
C GLU A 92 -7.95 1.46 5.12
N LYS A 93 -7.09 1.21 6.11
CA LYS A 93 -6.33 2.25 6.81
C LYS A 93 -4.99 2.65 6.15
N TYR A 94 -4.67 2.09 4.98
CA TYR A 94 -3.34 2.21 4.35
C TYR A 94 -3.38 2.73 2.91
N HIS A 95 -4.42 3.47 2.53
CA HIS A 95 -4.51 4.14 1.23
C HIS A 95 -3.35 5.11 0.99
N ASP A 96 -2.95 5.86 2.00
CA ASP A 96 -1.87 6.84 1.93
C ASP A 96 -0.51 6.12 1.81
N THR A 97 -0.35 5.01 2.52
CA THR A 97 0.82 4.12 2.37
C THR A 97 0.89 3.54 0.97
N LEU A 98 -0.22 3.06 0.41
CA LEU A 98 -0.27 2.57 -0.97
C LEU A 98 0.13 3.67 -1.97
N ALA A 99 -0.47 4.86 -1.85
CA ALA A 99 -0.16 6.01 -2.71
C ALA A 99 1.33 6.36 -2.67
N PHE A 100 1.87 6.56 -1.46
CA PHE A 100 3.25 6.99 -1.31
C PHE A 100 4.25 5.88 -1.63
N CYS A 101 4.11 4.70 -1.03
CA CYS A 101 5.12 3.65 -1.10
C CYS A 101 5.07 2.86 -2.41
N VAL A 102 3.87 2.61 -2.94
CA VAL A 102 3.67 1.72 -4.11
C VAL A 102 3.53 2.51 -5.39
N LEU A 103 2.76 3.60 -5.37
CA LEU A 103 2.55 4.44 -6.55
C LEU A 103 3.61 5.53 -6.69
N GLY A 104 4.30 5.90 -5.60
CA GLY A 104 5.28 6.98 -5.62
C GLY A 104 4.65 8.37 -5.76
N VAL A 105 3.38 8.53 -5.40
CA VAL A 105 2.59 9.75 -5.60
C VAL A 105 1.95 10.17 -4.28
N LYS A 106 1.83 11.48 -4.03
CA LYS A 106 1.09 11.97 -2.86
C LYS A 106 -0.41 11.78 -3.08
N VAL A 107 -1.15 11.57 -2.00
CA VAL A 107 -2.62 11.41 -2.04
C VAL A 107 -3.29 12.60 -2.73
N ALA A 108 -2.91 13.83 -2.37
CA ALA A 108 -3.46 15.04 -2.99
C ALA A 108 -3.22 15.12 -4.50
N ASP A 109 -2.08 14.60 -4.98
CA ASP A 109 -1.76 14.57 -6.41
C ASP A 109 -2.64 13.51 -7.11
N LEU A 110 -2.87 12.34 -6.50
CA LEU A 110 -3.80 11.34 -7.05
C LEU A 110 -5.24 11.86 -7.14
N GLU A 111 -5.70 12.54 -6.09
CA GLU A 111 -7.02 13.17 -6.04
C GLU A 111 -7.17 14.24 -7.13
N THR A 112 -6.15 15.10 -7.28
CA THR A 112 -6.07 16.10 -8.36
C THR A 112 -6.05 15.46 -9.75
N LEU A 113 -5.34 14.35 -9.92
CA LEU A 113 -5.30 13.57 -11.17
C LEU A 113 -6.61 12.80 -11.44
N GLY A 114 -7.58 12.87 -10.53
CA GLY A 114 -8.89 12.24 -10.68
C GLY A 114 -8.88 10.74 -10.47
N TRP A 115 -7.97 10.22 -9.65
CA TRP A 115 -8.02 8.85 -9.18
C TRP A 115 -9.16 8.67 -8.17
N VAL A 116 -9.77 7.49 -8.18
CA VAL A 116 -10.85 7.14 -7.25
C VAL A 116 -10.25 6.46 -6.03
N ARG A 117 -10.60 6.96 -4.84
CA ARG A 117 -10.32 6.30 -3.56
C ARG A 117 -11.49 5.40 -3.17
N VAL A 118 -11.28 4.10 -3.11
CA VAL A 118 -12.30 3.11 -2.72
C VAL A 118 -12.15 2.81 -1.23
N GLN A 119 -13.01 3.40 -0.39
CA GLN A 119 -12.90 3.36 1.06
C GLN A 119 -13.31 2.00 1.63
N ASP A 120 -14.37 1.42 1.08
CA ASP A 120 -14.94 0.14 1.48
C ASP A 120 -15.75 -0.46 0.31
N SER A 121 -16.48 -1.56 0.54
CA SER A 121 -17.24 -2.23 -0.52
C SER A 121 -18.42 -1.42 -1.08
N ASN A 122 -18.82 -0.34 -0.43
CA ASN A 122 -20.01 0.44 -0.74
C ASN A 122 -19.71 1.93 -0.96
N ARG A 123 -18.51 2.40 -0.59
CA ARG A 123 -18.13 3.81 -0.62
C ARG A 123 -16.84 4.06 -1.41
N PHE A 124 -16.90 5.03 -2.30
CA PHE A 124 -15.75 5.60 -2.98
C PHE A 124 -15.80 7.14 -2.96
N VAL A 125 -14.66 7.77 -3.23
CA VAL A 125 -14.52 9.23 -3.35
C VAL A 125 -13.67 9.52 -4.59
N CYS A 126 -14.04 10.54 -5.35
CA CYS A 126 -13.24 11.07 -6.45
C CYS A 126 -13.54 12.57 -6.58
N GLU A 127 -12.50 13.39 -6.63
CA GLU A 127 -12.63 14.86 -6.69
C GLU A 127 -12.85 15.38 -8.12
N GLN A 128 -12.71 14.50 -9.11
CA GLN A 128 -12.89 14.80 -10.52
C GLN A 128 -14.03 13.98 -11.11
N ARG A 129 -14.50 14.38 -12.29
CA ARG A 129 -15.46 13.59 -13.06
C ARG A 129 -14.89 12.21 -13.39
N LEU A 130 -15.64 11.14 -13.15
CA LEU A 130 -15.17 9.77 -13.42
C LEU A 130 -14.94 9.54 -14.92
N SER A 131 -13.86 8.82 -15.26
CA SER A 131 -13.67 8.27 -16.61
C SER A 131 -14.64 7.13 -16.89
N ALA A 132 -14.76 6.74 -18.16
CA ALA A 132 -15.58 5.58 -18.53
C ALA A 132 -15.05 4.30 -17.87
N GLU A 133 -13.73 4.15 -17.81
CA GLU A 133 -13.04 2.99 -17.25
C GLU A 133 -13.23 2.89 -15.74
N GLN A 134 -13.20 4.02 -15.03
CA GLN A 134 -13.49 4.07 -13.60
C GLN A 134 -14.96 3.72 -13.33
N LYS A 135 -15.90 4.23 -14.13
CA LYS A 135 -17.31 3.85 -14.02
C LYS A 135 -17.51 2.35 -14.25
N ASN A 136 -16.87 1.80 -15.28
CA ASN A 136 -16.91 0.37 -15.58
C ASN A 136 -16.39 -0.45 -14.39
N TYR A 137 -15.22 -0.09 -13.85
CA TYR A 137 -14.67 -0.74 -12.67
C TYR A 137 -15.65 -0.71 -11.48
N LEU A 138 -16.16 0.48 -11.14
CA LEU A 138 -17.05 0.67 -10.00
C LEU A 138 -18.34 -0.13 -10.15
N THR A 139 -19.00 -0.03 -11.31
CA THR A 139 -20.25 -0.77 -11.57
C THR A 139 -20.02 -2.29 -11.56
N GLN A 140 -18.95 -2.79 -12.18
CA GLN A 140 -18.61 -4.21 -12.18
C GLN A 140 -18.33 -4.75 -10.76
N ASN A 141 -17.85 -3.90 -9.86
CA ASN A 141 -17.57 -4.24 -8.47
C ASN A 141 -18.73 -3.92 -7.52
N GLY A 142 -19.93 -3.63 -8.05
CA GLY A 142 -21.16 -3.49 -7.27
C GLY A 142 -21.41 -2.10 -6.68
N PHE A 143 -20.59 -1.11 -7.02
CA PHE A 143 -20.80 0.26 -6.58
C PHE A 143 -21.93 0.93 -7.38
N ARG A 144 -22.76 1.70 -6.68
CA ARG A 144 -23.74 2.59 -7.31
C ARG A 144 -23.02 3.87 -7.72
N VAL A 145 -22.99 4.17 -9.01
CA VAL A 145 -22.43 5.40 -9.56
C VAL A 145 -23.58 6.36 -9.89
N PRO A 146 -23.72 7.49 -9.19
CA PRO A 146 -24.78 8.47 -9.47
C PRO A 146 -24.65 9.07 -10.88
N GLU A 147 -25.79 9.39 -11.50
CA GLU A 147 -25.79 10.17 -12.73
C GLU A 147 -25.21 11.57 -12.47
N GLY A 148 -24.26 12.00 -13.31
CA GLY A 148 -23.59 13.31 -13.19
C GLY A 148 -22.25 13.30 -12.45
N PHE A 149 -21.83 12.16 -11.89
CA PHE A 149 -20.46 11.96 -11.39
C PHE A 149 -19.45 11.80 -12.56
#